data_AF-A0A640YAJ7-F1
#
_entry.id   AF-A0A640YAJ7-F1
#
_cell.length_a   1.000
_cell.length_b   1.000
_cell.length_c   1.000
_cell.angle_alpha   90.00
_cell.angle_beta   90.00
_cell.angle_gamma   90.00
#
_symmetry.space_group_name_H-M   'P 1'
#
loop_
_entity.id
_entity.type
_entity.pdbx_description
1 polymer ?
#
loop_
_entity_poly.entity_id
_entity_poly.type
_entity_poly.pdbx_seq_one_letter_code
_entity_poly.pdbx_strand_id
1 'polypeptide(L)'
;DRDWEPPPAPPGCELDYGQGIELRAGGRAGFVCAGDTALGGGEPLDYGSSIAAGLLRCESEESGMICRDAETGRGFSIAVEGYEIF
;
A
#
# COMPACT_ATOMS: atom_id res chain seq x y z
N ASP A 1 11.51 -10.32 -5.47
CA ASP A 1 12.00 -8.94 -5.62
C ASP A 1 11.04 -8.14 -6.47
N ARG A 2 11.05 -6.81 -6.34
CA ARG A 2 10.22 -5.87 -7.12
C ARG A 2 11.08 -5.20 -8.19
N ASP A 3 10.49 -4.82 -9.31
CA ASP A 3 11.18 -4.22 -10.47
C ASP A 3 11.17 -2.69 -10.46
N TRP A 4 10.77 -2.09 -9.33
CA TRP A 4 10.60 -0.66 -9.16
C TRP A 4 11.19 -0.18 -7.84
N GLU A 5 11.53 1.12 -7.81
CA GLU A 5 12.05 1.81 -6.64
C GLU A 5 11.02 2.81 -6.10
N PRO A 6 10.91 2.95 -4.76
CA PRO A 6 10.13 4.03 -4.17
C PRO A 6 10.77 5.39 -4.51
N PRO A 7 10.03 6.51 -4.39
CA PRO A 7 10.61 7.84 -4.55
C PRO A 7 11.64 8.11 -3.44
N PRO A 8 12.44 9.20 -3.54
CA PRO A 8 13.32 9.61 -2.47
C PRO A 8 12.54 9.82 -1.15
N ALA A 9 13.15 9.42 -0.04
CA ALA A 9 12.57 9.62 1.28
C ALA A 9 12.31 11.11 1.56
N PRO A 10 11.15 11.47 2.14
CA PRO A 10 10.85 12.85 2.47
C PRO A 10 11.73 13.35 3.63
N PRO A 11 11.92 14.68 3.76
CA PRO A 11 12.58 15.26 4.92
C PRO A 11 11.92 14.80 6.22
N GLY A 12 12.72 14.33 7.18
CA GLY A 12 12.23 13.85 8.48
C GLY A 12 11.96 12.35 8.55
N CYS A 13 12.19 11.60 7.47
CA CYS A 13 12.29 10.14 7.58
C CYS A 13 13.72 9.75 8.00
N GLU A 14 13.89 9.33 9.25
CA GLU A 14 15.16 8.87 9.82
C GLU A 14 15.29 7.33 9.84
N LEU A 15 14.28 6.63 9.30
CA LEU A 15 14.17 5.17 9.24
C LEU A 15 14.20 4.71 7.78
N ASP A 16 13.97 3.42 7.56
CA ASP A 16 13.85 2.88 6.21
C ASP A 16 12.59 3.46 5.54
N TYR A 17 12.72 3.90 4.29
CA TYR A 17 11.61 4.41 3.48
C TYR A 17 11.25 3.50 2.29
N GLY A 18 9.95 3.32 2.04
CA GLY A 18 9.46 2.66 0.82
C GLY A 18 9.18 1.16 0.89
N GLN A 19 9.18 0.55 2.08
CA GLN A 19 8.93 -0.89 2.25
C GLN A 19 7.48 -1.27 1.93
N GLY A 20 6.55 -0.32 2.10
CA GLY A 20 5.12 -0.50 1.86
C GLY A 20 4.42 0.83 1.57
N ILE A 21 3.15 0.74 1.20
CA ILE A 21 2.26 1.88 0.96
C ILE A 21 1.12 1.83 1.98
N GLU A 22 0.86 2.94 2.65
CA GLU A 22 -0.28 3.10 3.55
C GLU A 22 -1.43 3.82 2.84
N LEU A 23 -2.66 3.48 3.21
CA LEU A 23 -3.87 4.22 2.85
C LEU A 23 -4.68 4.48 4.12
N ARG A 24 -5.10 5.73 4.32
CA ARG A 24 -6.01 6.13 5.40
C ARG A 24 -7.34 6.58 4.82
N ALA A 25 -8.43 6.31 5.52
CA ALA A 25 -9.74 6.79 5.14
C ALA A 25 -9.74 8.34 5.00
N GLY A 26 -10.22 8.85 3.87
CA GLY A 26 -10.19 10.26 3.48
C GLY A 26 -8.79 10.81 3.11
N GLY A 27 -7.73 10.03 3.26
CA GLY A 27 -6.34 10.43 3.06
C GLY A 27 -5.81 10.14 1.64
N ARG A 28 -4.56 10.53 1.40
CA ARG A 28 -3.79 10.10 0.22
C ARG A 28 -3.00 8.84 0.59
N ALA A 29 -2.87 7.92 -0.36
CA ALA A 29 -1.91 6.85 -0.22
C ALA A 29 -0.47 7.39 -0.28
N GLY A 30 0.45 6.73 0.41
CA GLY A 30 1.86 7.14 0.43
C GLY A 30 2.77 6.05 0.97
N PHE A 31 4.06 6.13 0.62
CA PHE A 31 5.05 5.19 1.14
C PHE A 31 5.30 5.41 2.63
N VAL A 32 5.50 4.31 3.33
CA VAL A 32 5.79 4.32 4.76
C VAL A 32 7.26 4.65 5.02
N CYS A 33 7.49 5.46 6.06
CA CYS A 33 8.76 5.56 6.76
C CYS A 33 8.66 4.69 8.01
N ALA A 34 9.36 3.55 8.04
CA ALA A 34 9.20 2.54 9.09
C ALA A 34 10.54 1.88 9.41
N GLY A 35 10.73 1.54 10.68
CA GLY A 35 11.89 0.77 11.13
C GLY A 35 11.63 -0.74 11.06
N ASP A 36 12.32 -1.49 11.92
CA ASP A 36 12.22 -2.95 12.04
C ASP A 36 10.84 -3.47 12.50
N THR A 37 10.04 -2.61 13.11
CA THR A 37 8.72 -2.96 13.64
C THR A 37 7.65 -2.81 12.57
N ALA A 38 7.22 -3.94 11.99
CA ALA A 38 5.95 -3.98 11.27
C ALA A 38 4.78 -3.95 12.27
N LEU A 39 3.83 -3.02 12.10
CA LEU A 39 2.53 -3.12 12.76
C LEU A 39 1.88 -4.41 12.27
N GLY A 40 1.78 -5.42 13.14
CA GLY A 40 1.46 -6.81 12.84
C GLY A 40 0.60 -7.02 11.58
N GLY A 41 1.15 -7.74 10.61
CA GLY A 41 0.41 -8.15 9.42
C GLY A 41 -0.64 -9.21 9.78
N GLY A 42 -1.77 -9.18 9.07
CA GLY A 42 -2.66 -10.33 8.99
C GLY A 42 -2.09 -11.42 8.10
N GLU A 43 -2.83 -12.52 7.96
CA GLU A 43 -2.54 -13.55 6.94
C GLU A 43 -2.57 -12.91 5.53
N PRO A 44 -1.68 -13.31 4.61
CA PRO A 44 -1.77 -12.88 3.22
C PRO A 44 -3.16 -13.14 2.63
N LEU A 45 -3.61 -12.23 1.78
CA LEU A 45 -4.88 -12.37 1.09
C LEU A 45 -4.68 -13.24 -0.15
N ASP A 46 -5.50 -14.29 -0.31
CA ASP A 46 -5.47 -15.13 -1.51
C ASP A 46 -5.82 -14.34 -2.78
N TYR A 47 -5.25 -14.74 -3.91
CA TYR A 47 -5.65 -14.18 -5.20
C TYR A 47 -7.14 -14.41 -5.48
N GLY A 48 -7.79 -13.39 -6.05
CA GLY A 48 -9.24 -13.33 -6.25
C GLY A 48 -10.04 -12.93 -5.00
N SER A 49 -9.38 -12.72 -3.86
CA SER A 49 -10.04 -12.32 -2.62
C SER A 49 -9.99 -10.81 -2.38
N SER A 50 -10.83 -10.34 -1.47
CA SER A 50 -10.88 -8.95 -1.04
C SER A 50 -10.99 -8.84 0.48
N ILE A 51 -10.42 -7.78 1.04
CA ILE A 51 -10.56 -7.42 2.45
C ILE A 51 -11.05 -5.97 2.56
N ALA A 52 -11.74 -5.65 3.66
CA ALA A 52 -12.24 -4.31 3.92
C ALA A 52 -12.00 -3.90 5.37
N ALA A 53 -11.76 -2.59 5.57
CA ALA A 53 -11.64 -1.94 6.86
C ALA A 53 -12.34 -0.58 6.81
N GLY A 54 -13.59 -0.52 7.28
CA GLY A 54 -14.42 0.68 7.15
C GLY A 54 -14.65 1.04 5.67
N LEU A 55 -14.23 2.25 5.28
CA LEU A 55 -14.32 2.75 3.90
C LEU A 55 -13.21 2.22 2.98
N LEU A 56 -12.20 1.54 3.54
CA LEU A 56 -11.09 1.01 2.77
C LEU A 56 -11.42 -0.39 2.27
N ARG A 57 -11.13 -0.64 0.99
CA ARG A 57 -11.26 -1.94 0.34
C ARG A 57 -9.99 -2.25 -0.42
N CYS A 58 -9.47 -3.46 -0.25
CA CYS A 58 -8.35 -3.99 -1.01
C CYS A 58 -8.74 -5.27 -1.71
N GLU A 59 -8.32 -5.41 -2.96
CA GLU A 59 -8.56 -6.56 -3.83
C GLU A 59 -7.21 -7.11 -4.27
N SER A 60 -7.03 -8.43 -4.16
CA SER A 60 -5.81 -9.12 -4.59
C SER A 60 -6.10 -9.91 -5.85
N GLU A 61 -5.30 -9.67 -6.89
CA GLU A 61 -5.31 -10.39 -8.15
C GLU A 61 -3.89 -10.89 -8.45
N GLU A 62 -3.76 -11.84 -9.38
CA GLU A 62 -2.44 -12.32 -9.83
C GLU A 62 -1.60 -11.19 -10.45
N SER A 63 -2.27 -10.17 -11.01
CA SER A 63 -1.67 -8.97 -11.60
C SER A 63 -1.20 -7.94 -10.55
N GLY A 64 -1.55 -8.12 -9.27
CA GLY A 64 -1.22 -7.20 -8.20
C GLY A 64 -2.37 -6.95 -7.23
N MET A 65 -2.16 -5.99 -6.33
CA MET A 65 -3.14 -5.55 -5.34
C MET A 65 -3.63 -4.15 -5.66
N ILE A 66 -4.92 -3.91 -5.48
CA ILE A 66 -5.52 -2.57 -5.56
C ILE A 66 -6.22 -2.27 -4.24
N CYS A 67 -5.84 -1.18 -3.59
CA CYS A 67 -6.48 -0.67 -2.39
C CYS A 67 -7.09 0.70 -2.65
N ARG A 68 -8.34 0.91 -2.23
CA ARG A 68 -9.09 2.15 -2.46
C ARG A 68 -9.93 2.54 -1.25
N ASP A 69 -10.06 3.84 -1.06
CA ASP A 69 -11.10 4.43 -0.25
C ASP A 69 -12.38 4.54 -1.09
N ALA A 70 -13.43 3.85 -0.67
CA ALA A 70 -14.68 3.76 -1.42
C ALA A 70 -15.46 5.09 -1.50
N GLU A 71 -15.18 6.03 -0.60
CA GLU A 71 -15.83 7.35 -0.58
C GLU A 71 -15.11 8.34 -1.51
N THR A 72 -13.78 8.40 -1.43
CA THR A 72 -12.98 9.38 -2.17
C THR A 72 -12.45 8.88 -3.50
N GLY A 73 -12.42 7.57 -3.71
CA GLY A 73 -11.80 6.90 -4.86
C GLY A 73 -10.27 6.88 -4.83
N ARG A 74 -9.64 7.51 -3.83
CA ARG A 74 -8.17 7.55 -3.69
C ARG A 74 -7.63 6.22 -3.23
N GLY A 75 -6.41 5.90 -3.62
CA GLY A 75 -5.83 4.60 -3.36
C GLY A 75 -4.48 4.38 -4.00
N PHE A 76 -4.15 3.11 -4.14
CA PHE A 76 -2.97 2.67 -4.86
C PHE A 76 -3.20 1.31 -5.53
N SER A 77 -2.42 1.04 -6.57
CA SER A 77 -2.15 -0.30 -7.08
C SER A 77 -0.68 -0.65 -6.87
N ILE A 78 -0.37 -1.93 -6.66
CA ILE A 78 1.00 -2.40 -6.46
C ILE A 78 1.14 -3.84 -6.97
N ALA A 79 2.22 -4.10 -7.71
CA ALA A 79 2.58 -5.38 -8.28
C ALA A 79 4.12 -5.54 -8.25
N VAL A 80 4.63 -6.66 -8.78
CA VAL A 80 6.09 -6.84 -8.93
C VAL A 80 6.65 -5.83 -9.91
N GLU A 81 5.89 -5.52 -10.97
CA GLU A 81 6.30 -4.72 -12.12
C GLU A 81 6.17 -3.20 -11.87
N GLY A 82 5.33 -2.77 -10.92
CA GLY A 82 5.11 -1.36 -10.66
C GLY A 82 4.11 -1.03 -9.56
N TYR A 83 3.91 0.26 -9.34
CA TYR A 83 2.86 0.79 -8.47
C TYR A 83 2.27 2.07 -9.06
N GLU A 84 1.06 2.41 -8.65
CA GLU A 84 0.40 3.68 -8.96
C GLU A 84 -0.30 4.21 -7.71
N ILE A 85 -0.29 5.53 -7.52
CA ILE A 85 -1.05 6.22 -6.46
C ILE A 85 -2.06 7.14 -7.14
N PHE A 86 -3.34 7.04 -6.77
CA PHE A 86 -4.44 7.81 -7.37
C PHE A 86 -5.38 8.42 -6.32
#